data_AF-A0A7K2PCG6-F1
#
_entry.id   AF-A0A7K2PCG6-F1
#
_cell.length_a   1.000
_cell.length_b   1.000
_cell.length_c   1.000
_cell.angle_alpha   90.00
_cell.angle_beta   90.00
_cell.angle_gamma   90.00
#
_symmetry.space_group_name_H-M   'P 1'
#
loop_
_entity.id
_entity.type
_entity.pdbx_description
1 polymer ?
#
loop_
_entity_poly.entity_id
_entity_poly.type
_entity_poly.pdbx_seq_one_letter_code
_entity_poly.pdbx_strand_id
1 'polypeptide(L)'
;AVYATFLNRAFDQLLMDVALHRCGVTFVLDRAGVTGVDGASHNGMWDMSVLQVVPGLRIAAPRDADQLRAQLREAVAVDDAPTLLRFPKESVG
;
A
#
# COMPACT_ATOMS: atom_id res chain seq x y z
N ALA A 1 -9.05 -2.59 -1.66
CA ALA A 1 -8.29 -2.48 -0.40
C ALA A 1 -7.91 -3.88 0.08
N VAL A 2 -6.72 -4.05 0.62
CA VAL A 2 -6.18 -5.35 1.08
C VAL A 2 -5.33 -5.12 2.34
N TYR A 3 -5.15 -6.12 3.20
CA TYR A 3 -4.21 -5.97 4.31
C TYR A 3 -2.78 -5.96 3.80
N ALA A 4 -1.93 -5.14 4.40
CA ALA A 4 -0.52 -5.04 4.02
C ALA A 4 0.19 -6.41 4.01
N THR A 5 -0.07 -7.28 5.01
CA THR A 5 0.50 -8.63 5.05
C THR A 5 0.02 -9.54 3.90
N PHE A 6 -1.21 -9.34 3.42
CA PHE A 6 -1.80 -10.20 2.37
C PHE A 6 -1.39 -9.77 0.97
N LEU A 7 -0.99 -8.51 0.76
CA LEU A 7 -0.45 -8.06 -0.53
C LEU A 7 0.82 -8.84 -0.92
N ASN A 8 1.56 -9.40 0.04
CA ASN A 8 2.69 -10.29 -0.25
C ASN A 8 2.32 -11.47 -1.17
N ARG A 9 1.05 -11.92 -1.16
CA ARG A 9 0.57 -12.97 -2.07
C ARG A 9 0.35 -12.51 -3.51
N ALA A 10 0.32 -11.21 -3.74
CA ALA A 10 0.10 -10.58 -5.03
C ALA A 10 1.30 -9.74 -5.49
N PHE A 11 2.51 -10.03 -4.97
CA PHE A 11 3.74 -9.31 -5.33
C PHE A 11 4.01 -9.40 -6.84
N ASP A 12 3.92 -10.59 -7.41
CA ASP A 12 4.16 -10.81 -8.85
C ASP A 12 3.10 -10.11 -9.70
N GLN A 13 1.82 -10.15 -9.32
CA GLN A 13 0.75 -9.42 -10.03
C GLN A 13 0.97 -7.91 -9.97
N LEU A 14 1.37 -7.37 -8.82
CA LEU A 14 1.70 -5.95 -8.71
C LEU A 14 2.90 -5.58 -9.59
N LEU A 15 3.92 -6.45 -9.67
CA LEU A 15 5.13 -6.21 -10.45
C LEU A 15 4.90 -6.39 -11.97
N MET A 16 4.34 -7.51 -12.37
CA MET A 16 4.25 -7.96 -13.76
C MET A 16 2.95 -7.53 -14.43
N ASP A 17 1.82 -7.56 -13.74
CA ASP A 17 0.52 -7.25 -14.36
C ASP A 17 0.17 -5.77 -14.27
N VAL A 18 0.70 -5.06 -13.27
CA VAL A 18 0.39 -3.65 -13.02
C VAL A 18 1.58 -2.75 -13.33
N ALA A 19 2.70 -2.91 -12.64
CA ALA A 19 3.83 -1.97 -12.74
C ALA A 19 4.50 -2.01 -14.12
N LEU A 20 4.74 -3.21 -14.68
CA LEU A 20 5.30 -3.38 -16.02
C LEU A 20 4.46 -2.65 -17.09
N HIS A 21 3.14 -2.69 -16.95
CA HIS A 21 2.20 -2.08 -17.88
C HIS A 21 1.86 -0.62 -17.55
N ARG A 22 2.44 -0.07 -16.47
CA ARG A 22 2.18 1.30 -15.99
C ARG A 22 0.69 1.56 -15.76
N CYS A 23 -0.04 0.55 -15.30
CA CYS A 23 -1.47 0.68 -15.06
C CYS A 23 -1.72 1.60 -13.85
N GLY A 24 -2.63 2.57 -14.00
CA GLY A 24 -3.11 3.45 -12.93
C GLY A 24 -3.96 2.73 -11.87
N VAL A 25 -3.37 1.76 -11.17
CA VAL A 25 -4.02 0.99 -10.10
C VAL A 25 -3.57 1.50 -8.74
N THR A 26 -4.52 1.88 -7.89
CA THR A 26 -4.27 2.27 -6.50
C THR A 26 -4.48 1.10 -5.53
N PHE A 27 -3.41 0.67 -4.88
CA PHE A 27 -3.43 -0.30 -3.79
C PHE A 27 -3.61 0.42 -2.45
N VAL A 28 -4.74 0.20 -1.80
CA VAL A 28 -5.01 0.71 -0.45
C VAL A 28 -4.73 -0.39 0.57
N LEU A 29 -3.69 -0.21 1.37
CA LEU A 29 -3.22 -1.13 2.40
C LEU A 29 -3.71 -0.73 3.79
N ASP A 30 -4.62 -1.53 4.32
CA ASP A 30 -5.02 -1.49 5.71
C ASP A 30 -4.08 -2.36 6.56
N ARG A 31 -4.05 -2.13 7.88
CA ARG A 31 -3.25 -2.89 8.86
C ARG A 31 -1.76 -2.92 8.54
N ALA A 32 -1.23 -1.79 8.10
CA ALA A 32 0.19 -1.65 7.84
C ALA A 32 0.97 -1.53 9.17
N GLY A 33 2.10 -2.21 9.28
CA GLY A 33 2.90 -2.28 10.51
C GLY A 33 2.43 -3.37 11.48
N VAL A 34 2.60 -3.10 12.78
CA VAL A 34 2.20 -4.03 13.85
C VAL A 34 0.70 -3.97 14.08
N THR A 35 0.05 -5.13 14.19
CA THR A 35 -1.42 -5.27 14.24
C THR A 35 -1.96 -5.70 15.62
N GLY A 36 -1.07 -5.77 16.61
CA GLY A 36 -1.39 -6.14 17.98
C GLY A 36 -1.73 -7.62 18.12
N VAL A 37 -2.97 -7.89 18.54
CA VAL A 37 -3.43 -9.24 18.91
C VAL A 37 -3.53 -10.24 17.76
N ASP A 38 -3.49 -9.78 16.50
CA ASP A 38 -3.58 -10.67 15.33
C ASP A 38 -2.28 -11.51 15.14
N GLY A 39 -1.18 -11.13 15.81
CA GLY A 39 0.06 -11.88 15.87
C GLY A 39 0.97 -11.74 14.63
N ALA A 40 2.11 -12.43 14.68
CA ALA A 40 3.20 -12.27 13.70
C ALA A 40 2.79 -12.55 12.25
N SER A 41 1.84 -13.47 12.02
CA SER A 41 1.35 -13.80 10.68
C SER A 41 0.51 -12.69 10.03
N HIS A 42 0.01 -11.74 10.82
CA HIS A 42 -0.86 -10.66 10.36
C HIS A 42 -0.17 -9.28 10.31
N ASN A 43 1.04 -9.16 10.84
CA ASN A 43 1.78 -7.91 10.81
C ASN A 43 2.15 -7.52 9.38
N GLY A 44 1.62 -6.38 8.91
CA GLY A 44 1.97 -5.75 7.64
C GLY A 44 3.32 -5.04 7.70
N MET A 45 4.37 -5.73 8.12
CA MET A 45 5.69 -5.13 8.39
C MET A 45 6.59 -5.05 7.15
N TRP A 46 6.32 -5.86 6.12
CA TRP A 46 7.24 -6.08 5.01
C TRP A 46 6.99 -5.21 3.78
N ASP A 47 5.82 -4.56 3.66
CA ASP A 47 5.40 -3.94 2.41
C ASP A 47 6.34 -2.80 1.97
N MET A 48 6.88 -1.98 2.90
CA MET A 48 7.86 -0.95 2.53
C MET A 48 9.23 -1.50 2.13
N SER A 49 9.62 -2.68 2.62
CA SER A 49 10.90 -3.29 2.23
C SER A 49 10.77 -4.07 0.92
N VAL A 50 9.66 -4.78 0.73
CA VAL A 50 9.43 -5.66 -0.41
C VAL A 50 8.97 -4.85 -1.63
N LEU A 51 8.06 -3.89 -1.47
CA LEU A 51 7.43 -3.22 -2.61
C LEU A 51 8.24 -2.05 -3.16
N GLN A 52 9.23 -1.55 -2.41
CA GLN A 52 10.12 -0.49 -2.91
C GLN A 52 10.98 -0.93 -4.10
N VAL A 53 11.11 -2.22 -4.35
CA VAL A 53 11.83 -2.75 -5.53
C VAL A 53 11.02 -2.63 -6.83
N VAL A 54 9.72 -2.34 -6.73
CA VAL A 54 8.81 -2.31 -7.88
C VAL A 54 8.99 -1.01 -8.65
N PRO A 55 9.44 -1.04 -9.92
CA PRO A 55 9.67 0.17 -10.69
C PRO A 55 8.38 0.99 -10.88
N GLY A 56 8.49 2.31 -10.70
CA GLY A 56 7.37 3.24 -10.93
C GLY A 56 6.28 3.24 -9.85
N LEU A 57 6.34 2.37 -8.85
CA LEU A 57 5.39 2.37 -7.73
C LEU A 57 5.55 3.63 -6.87
N ARG A 58 4.47 4.41 -6.73
CA ARG A 58 4.42 5.57 -5.82
C ARG A 58 3.82 5.15 -4.49
N ILE A 59 4.53 5.37 -3.38
CA ILE A 59 4.09 4.91 -2.05
C ILE A 59 3.81 6.10 -1.13
N ALA A 60 2.65 6.10 -0.48
CA ALA A 60 2.21 7.08 0.51
C ALA A 60 1.94 6.43 1.88
N ALA A 61 2.49 7.04 2.93
CA ALA A 61 2.30 6.66 4.33
C ALA A 61 1.80 7.88 5.13
N PRO A 62 0.49 8.20 5.05
CA PRO A 62 -0.10 9.37 5.71
C PRO A 62 0.08 9.32 7.23
N ARG A 63 0.39 10.48 7.81
CA ARG A 63 0.58 10.66 9.26
C ARG A 63 -0.72 10.87 10.03
N ASP A 64 -1.77 11.36 9.36
CA ASP A 64 -3.05 11.77 9.95
C ASP A 64 -4.20 11.57 8.93
N ALA A 65 -5.44 11.73 9.39
CA ALA A 65 -6.63 11.53 8.58
C ALA A 65 -6.77 12.53 7.41
N ASP A 66 -6.23 13.74 7.55
CA ASP A 66 -6.31 14.76 6.50
C ASP A 66 -5.32 14.47 5.38
N GLN A 67 -4.10 14.05 5.75
CA GLN A 67 -3.11 13.52 4.81
C GLN A 67 -3.62 12.24 4.15
N LEU A 68 -4.29 11.34 4.88
CA LEU A 68 -4.87 10.15 4.28
C LEU A 68 -5.86 10.50 3.16
N ARG A 69 -6.75 11.47 3.40
CA ARG A 69 -7.71 11.94 2.38
C ARG A 69 -7.01 12.64 1.22
N ALA A 70 -6.01 13.47 1.49
CA ALA A 70 -5.26 14.18 0.46
C ALA A 70 -4.47 13.22 -0.44
N GLN A 71 -3.70 12.31 0.15
CA GLN A 71 -2.88 11.35 -0.57
C GLN A 71 -3.71 10.29 -1.27
N LEU A 72 -4.87 9.90 -0.74
CA LEU A 72 -5.81 9.05 -1.48
C LEU A 72 -6.29 9.73 -2.76
N ARG A 73 -6.69 11.01 -2.69
CA ARG A 73 -7.11 11.78 -3.88
C ARG A 73 -6.00 11.90 -4.91
N GLU A 74 -4.77 12.14 -4.47
CA GLU A 74 -3.60 12.18 -5.35
C GLU A 74 -3.37 10.80 -6.00
N ALA A 75 -3.39 9.73 -5.20
CA ALA A 75 -3.10 8.38 -5.67
C ALA A 75 -4.09 7.88 -6.74
N VAL A 76 -5.39 8.17 -6.60
CA VAL A 76 -6.42 7.76 -7.57
C VAL A 76 -6.47 8.64 -8.82
N ALA A 77 -5.82 9.81 -8.79
CA ALA A 77 -5.69 10.68 -9.95
C ALA A 77 -4.52 10.28 -10.87
N VAL A 78 -3.67 9.33 -10.43
CA VAL A 78 -2.58 8.78 -11.24
C VAL A 78 -3.13 7.67 -12.14
N ASP A 79 -3.16 7.92 -13.44
CA ASP A 79 -3.65 6.98 -14.46
C ASP A 79 -2.53 6.21 -15.18
N ASP A 80 -1.27 6.60 -14.96
CA ASP A 80 -0.09 6.14 -15.71
C ASP A 80 0.99 5.45 -14.87
N ALA A 81 0.68 5.09 -13.63
CA ALA A 81 1.57 4.35 -12.73
C ALA A 81 0.80 3.72 -11.56
N PRO A 82 1.28 2.60 -10.99
CA PRO A 82 0.70 2.08 -9.77
C PRO A 82 0.97 3.01 -8.58
N THR A 83 -0.03 3.13 -7.72
CA THR A 83 0.06 3.87 -6.47
C THR A 83 -0.28 2.99 -5.29
N LEU A 84 0.33 3.25 -4.14
CA LEU A 84 0.11 2.51 -2.91
C LEU A 84 -0.05 3.48 -1.75
N LEU A 85 -1.11 3.29 -0.97
CA LEU A 85 -1.41 4.06 0.22
C LEU A 85 -1.52 3.11 1.41
N ARG A 86 -0.71 3.30 2.46
CA ARG A 86 -0.70 2.43 3.65
C ARG A 86 -1.09 3.17 4.93
N PHE A 87 -1.89 2.54 5.79
CA PHE A 87 -2.23 3.07 7.11
C PHE A 87 -2.32 1.95 8.16
N PRO A 88 -2.05 2.26 9.45
CA PRO A 88 -2.07 1.27 10.51
C PRO A 88 -3.50 0.82 10.86
N LYS A 89 -3.61 -0.26 11.64
CA LYS A 89 -4.90 -0.78 12.15
C LYS A 89 -5.58 0.22 13.09
N GLU A 90 -4.79 0.96 13.85
CA GLU A 90 -5.28 1.95 14.80
C GLU A 90 -5.60 3.28 14.12
N SER A 91 -6.36 4.12 14.82
CA SER A 91 -6.73 5.45 14.36
C SER A 91 -5.50 6.21 13.89
N VAL A 92 -5.53 6.67 12.63
CA VAL A 92 -4.58 7.66 12.16
C VAL A 92 -4.85 8.94 12.97
N GLY A 93 -3.85 9.37 13.74
CA GLY A 93 -3.99 10.45 14.73
C GLY A 93 -4.35 11.80 14.15
#